data_AF-A0A5B7IKI7-F1
#
_entry.id   AF-A0A5B7IKI7-F1
#
_cell.length_a   1.000
_cell.length_b   1.000
_cell.length_c   1.000
_cell.angle_alpha   90.00
_cell.angle_beta   90.00
_cell.angle_gamma   90.00
#
_symmetry.space_group_name_H-M   'P 1'
#
loop_
_entity.id
_entity.type
_entity.pdbx_description
1 polymer ?
#
loop_
_entity_poly.entity_id
_entity_poly.type
_entity_poly.pdbx_seq_one_letter_code
_entity_poly.pdbx_strand_id
1 'polypeptide(L)'
;MTRMAMALVVIAMAEYKESAGGGKNRKKRKIWTRPWLAQRVEGSQYNNLIQELALEDQDRYKNWMRLDRNQFLEVLELIKPAIAKQDIKMRAAVLPQDRLAITLHHLATGAARD
;
A
#
# COMPACT_ATOMS: atom_id res chain seq x y z
N MET A 1 -3.71 60.88 19.52
CA MET A 1 -3.17 60.72 18.14
C MET A 1 -2.89 59.26 17.78
N THR A 2 -2.50 58.38 18.71
CA THR A 2 -2.16 56.96 18.45
C THR A 2 -3.35 56.03 18.17
N ARG A 3 -4.52 56.27 18.78
CA ARG A 3 -5.73 55.42 18.59
C ARG A 3 -6.31 55.46 17.18
N MET A 4 -6.29 56.63 16.52
CA MET A 4 -6.76 56.75 15.13
C MET A 4 -5.77 56.16 14.13
N ALA A 5 -4.46 56.31 14.38
CA ALA A 5 -3.43 55.65 13.57
C ALA A 5 -3.55 54.12 13.62
N MET A 6 -3.80 53.55 14.82
CA MET A 6 -4.10 52.12 15.00
C MET A 6 -5.35 51.70 14.21
N ALA A 7 -6.43 52.48 14.26
CA ALA A 7 -7.65 52.17 13.52
C ALA A 7 -7.42 52.13 11.99
N LEU A 8 -6.68 53.11 11.44
CA LEU A 8 -6.33 53.14 10.02
C LEU A 8 -5.42 51.96 9.62
N VAL A 9 -4.48 51.57 10.47
CA VAL A 9 -3.61 50.41 10.24
C VAL A 9 -4.41 49.11 10.25
N VAL A 10 -5.39 48.98 11.16
CA VAL A 10 -6.27 47.79 11.22
C VAL A 10 -7.17 47.71 9.97
N ILE A 11 -7.73 48.85 9.53
CA ILE A 11 -8.54 48.93 8.31
C ILE A 11 -7.68 48.56 7.08
N ALA A 12 -6.49 49.14 6.96
CA ALA A 12 -5.57 48.85 5.86
C ALA A 12 -5.11 47.37 5.85
N MET A 13 -4.89 46.76 7.02
CA MET A 13 -4.57 45.33 7.11
C MET A 13 -5.76 44.43 6.74
N ALA A 14 -7.00 44.86 7.03
CA ALA A 14 -8.20 44.14 6.62
C ALA A 14 -8.38 44.17 5.09
N GLU A 15 -8.22 45.34 4.47
CA GLU A 15 -8.26 45.50 3.01
C GLU A 15 -7.13 44.72 2.31
N TYR A 16 -5.92 44.71 2.89
CA TYR A 16 -4.80 43.93 2.37
C TYR A 16 -5.09 42.42 2.41
N LYS A 17 -5.71 41.93 3.50
CA LYS A 17 -6.10 40.52 3.64
C LYS A 17 -7.18 40.10 2.65
N GLU A 18 -8.12 40.99 2.31
CA GLU A 18 -9.13 40.73 1.27
C GLU A 18 -8.53 40.74 -0.14
N SER A 19 -7.56 41.62 -0.42
CA SER A 19 -6.84 41.65 -1.71
C SER A 19 -5.92 40.44 -1.95
N ALA A 20 -5.52 39.73 -0.89
CA ALA A 20 -4.75 38.49 -0.95
C ALA A 20 -5.62 37.24 -1.19
N GLY A 21 -6.93 37.41 -1.42
CA GLY A 21 -7.91 36.37 -1.70
C GLY A 21 -7.88 35.85 -3.14
N GLY A 22 -6.76 35.29 -3.58
CA GLY A 22 -6.57 34.72 -4.92
C GLY A 22 -6.21 33.24 -4.91
N GLY A 23 -6.79 32.46 -3.99
CA GLY A 23 -6.53 31.02 -3.88
C GLY A 23 -7.06 30.27 -5.09
N LYS A 24 -6.24 30.10 -6.14
CA LYS A 24 -6.55 29.24 -7.29
C LYS A 24 -7.09 27.91 -6.77
N ASN A 25 -8.30 27.51 -7.17
CA ASN A 25 -8.91 26.22 -6.82
C ASN A 25 -7.99 25.08 -7.26
N ARG A 26 -7.08 24.67 -6.36
CA ARG A 26 -6.16 23.57 -6.62
C ARG A 26 -7.01 22.31 -6.67
N LYS A 27 -7.10 21.72 -7.86
CA LYS A 27 -7.71 20.40 -8.04
C LYS A 27 -7.15 19.48 -6.95
N LYS A 28 -8.03 18.84 -6.18
CA LYS A 28 -7.64 17.84 -5.18
C LYS A 28 -6.78 16.81 -5.90
N ARG A 29 -5.51 16.66 -5.48
CA ARG A 29 -4.60 15.68 -6.07
C ARG A 29 -5.23 14.30 -5.88
N LYS A 30 -5.30 13.50 -6.96
CA LYS A 30 -5.75 12.11 -6.86
C LYS A 30 -4.77 11.36 -5.98
N ILE A 31 -5.29 10.59 -5.02
CA ILE A 31 -4.50 9.73 -4.15
C ILE A 31 -3.95 8.58 -5.01
N TRP A 32 -2.62 8.47 -5.13
CA TRP A 32 -1.95 7.43 -5.92
C TRP A 32 -2.07 6.04 -5.29
N THR A 33 -1.95 5.95 -3.97
CA THR A 33 -2.06 4.70 -3.21
C THR A 33 -2.83 4.98 -1.93
N ARG A 34 -3.83 4.14 -1.63
CA ARG A 34 -4.59 4.28 -0.39
C ARG A 34 -3.68 3.97 0.81
N PRO A 35 -3.84 4.62 1.98
CA PRO A 35 -2.97 4.39 3.13
C PRO A 35 -2.86 2.92 3.55
N TRP A 36 -3.97 2.18 3.55
CA TRP A 36 -3.98 0.75 3.89
C TRP A 36 -3.22 -0.12 2.87
N LEU A 37 -3.17 0.28 1.59
CA LEU A 37 -2.34 -0.37 0.56
C LEU A 37 -0.85 -0.05 0.71
N ALA A 38 -0.51 1.05 1.36
CA ALA A 38 0.89 1.38 1.67
C ALA A 38 1.47 0.45 2.73
N GLN A 39 0.63 -0.06 3.64
CA GLN A 39 0.98 -1.03 4.70
C GLN A 39 0.91 -2.50 4.25
N ARG A 40 0.87 -2.77 2.95
CA ARG A 40 0.62 -4.12 2.39
C ARG A 40 1.61 -5.20 2.82
N VAL A 41 2.82 -4.86 3.26
CA VAL A 41 3.81 -5.84 3.70
C VAL A 41 3.34 -6.47 5.01
N GLU A 42 2.93 -5.64 5.96
CA GLU A 42 2.37 -6.07 7.24
C GLU A 42 1.00 -6.73 7.06
N GLY A 43 0.16 -6.19 6.16
CA GLY A 43 -1.14 -6.78 5.82
C GLY A 43 -1.10 -7.91 4.78
N SER A 44 0.07 -8.46 4.42
CA SER A 44 0.14 -9.51 3.40
C SER A 44 -0.44 -10.82 3.96
N GLN A 45 -1.16 -11.56 3.12
CA GLN A 45 -1.65 -12.89 3.51
C GLN A 45 -0.50 -13.84 3.85
N TYR A 46 0.65 -13.66 3.18
CA TYR A 46 1.84 -14.45 3.46
C TYR A 46 2.37 -14.20 4.85
N ASN A 47 2.64 -12.95 5.23
CA ASN A 47 3.25 -12.66 6.53
C ASN A 47 2.32 -12.92 7.73
N ASN A 48 1.00 -12.96 7.51
CA ASN A 48 0.02 -13.28 8.54
C ASN A 48 -0.39 -14.76 8.46
N LEU A 49 -1.56 -15.02 7.88
CA LEU A 49 -2.24 -16.32 7.84
C LEU A 49 -1.34 -17.48 7.39
N ILE A 50 -0.56 -17.30 6.32
CA ILE A 50 0.20 -18.42 5.74
C ILE A 50 1.35 -18.85 6.65
N GLN A 51 2.05 -17.90 7.29
CA GLN A 51 3.11 -18.22 8.25
C GLN A 51 2.52 -18.88 9.50
N GLU A 52 1.37 -18.40 9.98
CA GLU A 52 0.65 -19.02 11.11
C GLU A 52 0.25 -20.46 10.78
N LEU A 53 -0.38 -20.69 9.62
CA LEU A 53 -0.74 -22.03 9.15
C LEU A 53 0.49 -22.93 9.00
N ALA A 54 1.62 -22.39 8.52
CA ALA A 54 2.86 -23.14 8.38
C ALA A 54 3.44 -23.62 9.72
N LEU A 55 3.05 -22.99 10.83
CA LEU A 55 3.48 -23.34 12.19
C LEU A 55 2.45 -24.21 12.92
N GLU A 56 1.16 -23.89 12.78
CA GLU A 56 0.09 -24.47 13.59
C GLU A 56 -0.65 -25.63 12.89
N ASP A 57 -0.85 -25.56 11.57
CA ASP A 57 -1.69 -26.51 10.83
C ASP A 57 -1.19 -26.75 9.39
N GLN A 58 -0.31 -27.74 9.26
CA GLN A 58 0.31 -28.11 7.98
C GLN A 58 -0.71 -28.62 6.95
N ASP A 59 -1.81 -29.23 7.39
CA ASP A 59 -2.83 -29.77 6.49
C ASP A 59 -3.64 -28.62 5.88
N ARG A 60 -4.01 -27.61 6.66
CA ARG A 60 -4.62 -26.39 6.14
C ARG A 60 -3.66 -25.60 5.24
N TYR A 61 -2.38 -25.52 5.60
CA TYR A 61 -1.37 -24.92 4.73
C TYR A 61 -1.34 -25.60 3.35
N LYS A 62 -1.26 -26.94 3.33
CA LYS A 62 -1.28 -27.74 2.10
C LYS A 62 -2.59 -27.56 1.34
N ASN A 63 -3.73 -27.50 2.00
CA ASN A 63 -5.01 -27.28 1.32
C ASN A 63 -5.07 -25.88 0.69
N TRP A 64 -4.47 -24.88 1.32
CA TRP A 64 -4.46 -23.51 0.84
C TRP A 64 -3.49 -23.30 -0.34
N MET A 65 -2.28 -23.86 -0.25
CA MET A 65 -1.21 -23.71 -1.26
C MET A 65 -1.14 -24.82 -2.31
N ARG A 66 -1.73 -25.99 -2.02
CA ARG A 66 -1.46 -27.29 -2.71
C ARG A 66 0.00 -27.76 -2.66
N LEU A 67 0.81 -27.11 -1.83
CA LEU A 67 2.21 -27.43 -1.57
C LEU A 67 2.43 -27.48 -0.06
N ASP A 68 3.41 -28.27 0.38
CA ASP A 68 3.96 -28.10 1.72
C ASP A 68 4.90 -26.88 1.79
N ARG A 69 5.31 -26.53 3.02
CA ARG A 69 6.16 -25.37 3.26
C ARG A 69 7.52 -25.47 2.55
N ASN A 70 8.12 -26.65 2.54
CA ASN A 70 9.46 -26.84 1.97
C ASN A 70 9.39 -26.74 0.44
N GLN A 71 8.39 -27.37 -0.17
CA GLN A 71 8.09 -27.26 -1.59
C GLN A 71 7.82 -25.81 -1.99
N PHE A 72 7.06 -25.06 -1.19
CA PHE A 72 6.85 -23.63 -1.44
C PHE A 72 8.16 -22.85 -1.47
N LEU A 73 9.06 -23.11 -0.50
CA LEU A 73 10.35 -22.42 -0.41
C LEU A 73 11.28 -22.78 -1.58
N GLU A 74 11.32 -24.05 -1.98
CA GLU A 74 12.09 -24.51 -3.16
C GLU A 74 11.59 -23.83 -4.45
N VAL A 75 10.27 -23.86 -4.68
CA VAL A 75 9.68 -23.19 -5.85
C VAL A 75 9.96 -21.70 -5.81
N LEU A 76 9.81 -21.08 -4.64
CA LEU A 76 10.11 -19.66 -4.46
C LEU A 76 11.55 -19.36 -4.85
N GLU A 77 12.53 -20.13 -4.37
CA GLU A 77 13.95 -19.93 -4.67
C GLU A 77 14.23 -20.00 -6.18
N LEU A 78 13.66 -21.00 -6.86
CA LEU A 78 13.82 -21.19 -8.29
C LEU A 78 13.26 -20.03 -9.12
N ILE A 79 12.07 -19.53 -8.78
CA ILE A 79 11.37 -18.51 -9.59
C ILE A 79 11.64 -17.08 -9.12
N LYS A 80 12.18 -16.88 -7.92
CA LYS A 80 12.51 -15.57 -7.34
C LYS A 80 13.19 -14.62 -8.34
N PRO A 81 14.23 -15.03 -9.12
CA PRO A 81 14.84 -14.14 -10.09
C PRO A 81 13.88 -13.66 -11.19
N ALA A 82 12.89 -14.47 -11.57
CA ALA A 82 11.91 -14.11 -12.60
C ALA A 82 10.75 -13.26 -12.06
N ILE A 83 10.39 -13.42 -10.78
CA ILE A 83 9.23 -12.73 -10.18
C ILE A 83 9.61 -11.59 -9.23
N ALA A 84 10.87 -11.36 -8.94
CA ALA A 84 11.30 -10.18 -8.19
C ALA A 84 11.07 -8.92 -9.03
N LYS A 85 10.54 -7.87 -8.39
CA LYS A 85 10.41 -6.54 -8.99
C LYS A 85 11.23 -5.55 -8.17
N GLN A 86 11.71 -4.51 -8.84
CA GLN A 86 12.40 -3.40 -8.19
C GLN A 86 11.39 -2.40 -7.63
N ASP A 87 11.78 -1.76 -6.53
CA ASP A 87 11.06 -0.64 -5.97
C ASP A 87 11.05 0.53 -6.96
N ILE A 88 9.97 1.31 -6.93
CA ILE A 88 9.90 2.57 -7.67
C ILE A 88 9.78 3.73 -6.68
N LYS A 89 10.12 4.95 -7.13
CA LYS A 89 10.19 6.16 -6.29
C LYS A 89 9.00 6.38 -5.33
N MET A 90 7.80 5.92 -5.70
CA MET A 90 6.57 6.16 -4.96
C MET A 90 5.96 4.92 -4.29
N ARG A 91 6.51 3.72 -4.51
CA ARG A 91 6.03 2.48 -3.88
C ARG A 91 7.10 1.40 -3.87
N ALA A 92 7.14 0.64 -2.78
CA ALA A 92 7.86 -0.63 -2.76
C ALA A 92 7.23 -1.64 -3.74
N ALA A 93 8.01 -2.60 -4.20
CA ALA A 93 7.58 -3.75 -4.98
C ALA A 93 6.91 -4.81 -4.10
N VAL A 94 5.94 -5.53 -4.66
CA VAL A 94 5.35 -6.69 -3.97
C VAL A 94 6.41 -7.77 -3.83
N LEU A 95 6.54 -8.34 -2.64
CA LEU A 95 7.57 -9.35 -2.37
C LEU A 95 7.32 -10.61 -3.21
N PRO A 96 8.38 -11.31 -3.66
CA PRO A 96 8.25 -12.56 -4.42
C PRO A 96 7.35 -13.61 -3.76
N GLN A 97 7.48 -13.79 -2.45
CA GLN A 97 6.68 -14.73 -1.66
C GLN A 97 5.18 -14.41 -1.68
N ASP A 98 4.80 -13.13 -1.56
CA ASP A 98 3.41 -12.70 -1.64
C ASP A 98 2.83 -12.99 -3.03
N ARG A 99 3.61 -12.71 -4.08
CA ARG A 99 3.20 -12.95 -5.47
C ARG A 99 2.97 -14.45 -5.71
N LEU A 100 3.89 -15.30 -5.26
CA LEU A 100 3.77 -16.74 -5.40
C LEU A 100 2.56 -17.26 -4.60
N ALA A 101 2.41 -16.85 -3.35
CA ALA A 101 1.31 -17.26 -2.48
C ALA A 101 -0.06 -16.95 -3.09
N ILE A 102 -0.27 -15.72 -3.58
CA ILE A 102 -1.53 -15.32 -4.22
C ILE A 102 -1.78 -16.14 -5.48
N THR A 103 -0.73 -16.38 -6.27
CA THR A 103 -0.84 -17.15 -7.52
C THR A 103 -1.22 -18.60 -7.24
N LEU A 104 -0.55 -19.26 -6.29
CA LEU A 104 -0.86 -20.63 -5.91
C LEU A 104 -2.27 -20.75 -5.35
N HIS A 105 -2.70 -19.81 -4.50
CA HIS A 105 -4.06 -19.80 -3.99
C HIS A 105 -5.11 -19.67 -5.10
N HIS A 106 -4.86 -18.79 -6.07
CA HIS A 106 -5.72 -18.65 -7.24
C HIS A 106 -5.79 -19.94 -8.08
N LEU A 107 -4.65 -20.61 -8.29
CA LEU A 107 -4.61 -21.90 -8.98
C LEU A 107 -5.29 -23.02 -8.18
N ALA A 108 -5.15 -23.00 -6.85
CA ALA A 108 -5.71 -24.00 -5.94
C ALA A 108 -7.24 -23.93 -5.83
N THR A 109 -7.81 -22.74 -5.99
CA THR A 109 -9.27 -22.50 -5.95
C THR A 109 -9.98 -22.81 -7.26
N GLY A 110 -9.24 -23.04 -8.35
CA GLY A 110 -9.81 -23.44 -9.65
C GLY A 110 -10.49 -22.32 -10.44
N ALA A 111 -10.39 -21.06 -10.01
CA ALA A 111 -11.00 -19.91 -10.65
C ALA A 111 -10.43 -19.55 -12.04
N ALA A 112 -9.45 -20.33 -12.54
CA ALA A 112 -8.83 -20.15 -13.85
C ALA A 112 -9.51 -20.94 -14.98
N ARG A 113 -10.60 -21.69 -14.69
CA ARG A 113 -11.20 -22.65 -15.63
C ARG A 113 -12.52 -22.21 -16.27
N ASP A 114 -12.98 -20.98 -16.02
CA ASP A 114 -14.23 -20.42 -16.53
C ASP A 114 -14.02 -19.17 -17.40
#